data_AF-A0AAD4MJA4-F1
#
_entry.id   AF-A0AAD4MJA4-F1
#
_cell.length_a   1.000
_cell.length_b   1.000
_cell.length_c   1.000
_cell.angle_alpha   90.00
_cell.angle_beta   90.00
_cell.angle_gamma   90.00
#
_symmetry.space_group_name_H-M   'P 1'
#
loop_
_entity.id
_entity.type
_entity.pdbx_description
1 polymer ?
#
loop_
_entity_poly.entity_id
_entity_poly.type
_entity_poly.pdbx_seq_one_letter_code
_entity_poly.pdbx_strand_id
1 'polypeptide(L)'
;MSGDGGLRKNSQCNNPEILESTWKLAQVETAHSRTFSKEAGERNEDEYQQIRQLPYHQEMARGDLKLEVFQHYLIQDAHYLKRCAESMNILANGVKNDHDKAYFKNRHESWTKHHEDMLLVTFPKYKLTRANFDDSVISGEFNFQALKY
;
A
#
# COMPACT_ATOMS: atom_id res chain seq x y z
N MET A 1 -38.18 56.49 -17.14
CA MET A 1 -38.85 55.24 -17.54
C MET A 1 -38.06 54.11 -16.90
N SER A 2 -38.62 53.51 -15.86
CA SER A 2 -38.05 52.35 -15.15
C SER A 2 -38.64 51.06 -15.71
N GLY A 3 -37.88 49.96 -15.68
CA GLY A 3 -38.35 48.63 -16.03
C GLY A 3 -37.34 47.57 -15.59
N ASP A 4 -37.58 47.04 -14.39
CA ASP A 4 -36.76 46.16 -13.56
C ASP A 4 -36.77 44.68 -14.02
N GLY A 5 -35.61 44.03 -14.03
CA GLY A 5 -35.40 42.65 -14.47
C GLY A 5 -35.40 41.68 -13.30
N GLY A 6 -36.59 41.19 -12.92
CA GLY A 6 -36.78 40.25 -11.81
C GLY A 6 -36.37 38.80 -12.14
N LEU A 7 -35.36 38.30 -11.42
CA LEU A 7 -35.03 36.87 -11.29
C LEU A 7 -36.23 36.08 -10.74
N ARG A 8 -36.79 35.16 -11.55
CA ARG A 8 -37.74 34.14 -11.05
C ARG A 8 -36.97 33.04 -10.31
N LYS A 9 -37.14 32.97 -9.00
CA LYS A 9 -36.69 31.86 -8.15
C LYS A 9 -37.60 30.65 -8.40
N ASN A 10 -37.04 29.58 -8.97
CA ASN A 10 -37.73 28.30 -9.06
C ASN A 10 -37.54 27.55 -7.73
N SER A 11 -38.56 27.60 -6.87
CA SER A 11 -38.58 27.01 -5.51
C SER A 11 -38.75 25.48 -5.48
N GLN A 12 -38.36 24.75 -6.53
CA GLN A 12 -38.51 23.29 -6.60
C GLN A 12 -37.27 22.51 -6.16
N CYS A 13 -36.17 23.18 -5.79
CA CYS A 13 -34.93 22.49 -5.38
C CYS A 13 -34.89 22.03 -3.91
N ASN A 14 -35.94 22.30 -3.11
CA ASN A 14 -35.95 22.02 -1.67
C ASN A 14 -37.05 21.03 -1.24
N ASN A 15 -37.47 20.11 -2.12
CA ASN A 15 -38.30 18.98 -1.69
C ASN A 15 -37.39 17.82 -1.22
N PRO A 16 -37.38 17.46 0.07
CA PRO A 16 -36.54 16.38 0.59
C PRO A 16 -36.82 15.00 -0.02
N GLU A 17 -38.03 14.75 -0.54
CA GLU A 17 -38.33 13.51 -1.28
C GLU A 17 -37.64 13.47 -2.66
N ILE A 18 -37.49 14.62 -3.32
CA ILE A 18 -36.77 14.73 -4.61
C ILE A 18 -35.26 14.62 -4.39
N LEU A 19 -34.76 15.11 -3.26
CA LEU A 19 -33.36 14.92 -2.88
C LEU A 19 -33.09 13.45 -2.54
N GLU A 20 -33.87 12.81 -1.68
CA GLU A 20 -33.69 11.38 -1.35
C GLU A 20 -33.81 10.45 -2.58
N SER A 21 -34.72 10.73 -3.51
CA SER A 21 -34.88 9.95 -4.74
C SER A 21 -33.75 10.18 -5.75
N THR A 22 -33.19 11.38 -5.84
CA THR A 22 -32.01 11.65 -6.70
C THR A 22 -30.73 11.03 -6.13
N TRP A 23 -30.56 10.96 -4.81
CA TRP A 23 -29.42 10.24 -4.20
C TRP A 23 -29.51 8.73 -4.38
N LYS A 24 -30.70 8.13 -4.33
CA LYS A 24 -30.88 6.68 -4.58
C LYS A 24 -30.64 6.30 -6.05
N LEU A 25 -31.06 7.14 -7.00
CA LEU A 25 -30.78 6.91 -8.42
C LEU A 25 -29.29 7.07 -8.76
N ALA A 26 -28.59 8.03 -8.14
CA ALA A 26 -27.14 8.18 -8.28
C ALA A 26 -26.38 6.95 -7.75
N GLN A 27 -26.86 6.30 -6.68
CA GLN A 27 -26.25 5.05 -6.20
C GLN A 27 -26.49 3.87 -7.16
N VAL A 28 -27.66 3.78 -7.78
CA VAL A 28 -27.99 2.72 -8.75
C VAL A 28 -27.26 2.91 -10.09
N GLU A 29 -27.00 4.15 -10.51
CA GLU A 29 -26.26 4.48 -11.75
C GLU A 29 -24.73 4.40 -11.59
N THR A 30 -24.22 4.33 -10.35
CA THR A 30 -22.81 4.01 -10.06
C THR A 30 -22.49 2.51 -10.09
N ALA A 31 -23.33 1.69 -10.70
CA ALA A 31 -22.94 0.39 -11.24
C ALA A 31 -22.04 0.54 -12.49
N HIS A 32 -21.26 1.63 -12.59
CA HIS A 32 -20.15 1.73 -13.52
C HIS A 32 -19.17 0.60 -13.17
N SER A 33 -18.97 -0.30 -14.15
CA SER A 33 -18.01 -1.42 -14.14
C SER A 33 -16.87 -1.19 -13.14
N ARG A 34 -16.88 -1.93 -12.02
CA ARG A 34 -15.79 -1.84 -11.05
C ARG A 34 -14.49 -2.19 -11.75
N THR A 35 -13.45 -1.40 -11.51
CA THR A 35 -12.14 -1.71 -12.10
C THR A 35 -11.57 -2.95 -11.43
N PHE A 36 -10.82 -3.75 -12.19
CA PHE A 36 -10.16 -4.96 -11.67
C PHE A 36 -9.39 -4.70 -10.36
N SER A 37 -8.65 -3.59 -10.28
CA SER A 37 -7.87 -3.24 -9.08
C SER A 37 -8.73 -2.96 -7.86
N LYS A 38 -9.92 -2.36 -8.05
CA LYS A 38 -10.86 -2.12 -6.96
C LYS A 38 -11.42 -3.44 -6.43
N GLU A 39 -11.81 -4.34 -7.32
CA GLU A 39 -12.30 -5.66 -6.92
C GLU A 39 -11.22 -6.50 -6.25
N ALA A 40 -9.97 -6.43 -6.73
CA ALA A 40 -8.85 -7.10 -6.10
C ALA A 40 -8.57 -6.57 -4.68
N GLY A 41 -8.71 -5.26 -4.48
CA GLY A 41 -8.64 -4.66 -3.14
C GLY A 41 -9.76 -5.14 -2.23
N GLU A 42 -11.01 -5.09 -2.70
CA GLU A 42 -12.18 -5.56 -1.94
C GLU A 42 -12.05 -7.03 -1.53
N ARG A 43 -11.49 -7.89 -2.39
CA ARG A 43 -11.26 -9.31 -2.08
C ARG A 43 -10.18 -9.55 -1.02
N ASN A 44 -9.22 -8.65 -0.88
CA ASN A 44 -8.09 -8.79 0.05
C ASN A 44 -8.31 -8.02 1.36
N GLU A 45 -9.48 -7.41 1.56
CA GLU A 45 -9.75 -6.53 2.70
C GLU A 45 -9.66 -7.29 4.03
N ASP A 46 -10.22 -8.50 4.09
CA ASP A 46 -10.22 -9.31 5.30
C ASP A 46 -8.79 -9.72 5.70
N GLU A 47 -7.97 -10.19 4.75
CA GLU A 47 -6.56 -10.50 5.00
C GLU A 47 -5.75 -9.27 5.38
N TYR A 48 -6.00 -8.13 4.72
CA TYR A 48 -5.35 -6.87 5.05
C TYR A 48 -5.61 -6.47 6.51
N GLN A 49 -6.87 -6.54 6.97
CA GLN A 49 -7.21 -6.23 8.35
C GLN A 49 -6.61 -7.24 9.33
N GLN A 50 -6.55 -8.53 8.98
CA GLN A 50 -5.89 -9.54 9.80
C GLN A 50 -4.39 -9.23 9.98
N ILE A 51 -3.68 -8.89 8.89
CA ILE A 51 -2.26 -8.53 8.95
C ILE A 51 -2.03 -7.32 9.87
N ARG A 52 -2.88 -6.30 9.78
CA ARG A 52 -2.80 -5.11 10.65
C ARG A 52 -3.02 -5.41 12.13
N GLN A 53 -3.75 -6.46 12.45
CA GLN A 53 -4.05 -6.87 13.82
C GLN A 53 -3.05 -7.88 14.38
N LEU A 54 -2.03 -8.30 13.61
CA LEU A 54 -1.01 -9.23 14.09
C LEU A 54 -0.30 -8.69 15.35
N PRO A 55 0.02 -9.56 16.33
CA PRO A 55 0.71 -9.17 17.56
C PRO A 55 1.97 -8.35 17.32
N TYR A 56 2.75 -8.71 16.30
CA TYR A 56 3.95 -7.98 15.87
C TYR A 56 3.71 -6.47 15.70
N HIS A 57 2.67 -6.07 14.94
CA HIS A 57 2.37 -4.66 14.68
C HIS A 57 1.89 -3.93 15.94
N GLN A 58 1.15 -4.62 16.81
CA GLN A 58 0.66 -4.05 18.06
C GLN A 58 1.80 -3.86 19.07
N GLU A 59 2.68 -4.85 19.20
CA GLU A 59 3.85 -4.80 20.08
C GLU A 59 4.83 -3.72 19.61
N MET A 60 5.05 -3.61 18.29
CA MET A 60 5.87 -2.55 17.71
C MET A 60 5.28 -1.16 17.98
N ALA A 61 3.97 -0.97 17.82
CA ALA A 61 3.32 0.30 18.06
C ALA A 61 3.36 0.73 19.54
N ARG A 62 3.31 -0.24 20.47
CA ARG A 62 3.48 0.02 21.91
C ARG A 62 4.95 0.22 22.32
N GLY A 63 5.90 -0.21 21.50
CA GLY A 63 7.32 -0.19 21.81
C GLY A 63 7.76 -1.29 22.78
N ASP A 64 6.98 -2.35 22.94
CA ASP A 64 7.29 -3.51 23.80
C ASP A 64 7.73 -4.76 23.01
N LEU A 65 7.85 -4.64 21.68
CA LEU A 65 8.38 -5.69 20.81
C LEU A 65 9.81 -6.08 21.21
N LYS A 66 10.05 -7.39 21.34
CA LYS A 66 11.37 -7.94 21.63
C LYS A 66 12.37 -7.58 20.53
N LEU A 67 13.58 -7.20 20.93
CA LEU A 67 14.63 -6.78 20.01
C LEU A 67 15.00 -7.88 19.02
N GLU A 68 15.04 -9.15 19.45
CA GLU A 68 15.39 -10.29 18.59
C GLU A 68 14.35 -10.50 17.48
N VAL A 69 13.07 -10.29 17.80
CA VAL A 69 11.97 -10.38 16.83
C VAL A 69 12.09 -9.24 15.81
N PHE A 70 12.39 -8.03 16.28
CA PHE A 70 12.61 -6.89 15.40
C PHE A 70 13.85 -7.07 14.49
N GLN A 71 14.95 -7.60 15.03
CA GLN A 71 16.14 -7.93 14.26
C GLN A 71 15.85 -8.98 13.18
N HIS A 72 15.08 -10.02 13.51
CA HIS A 72 14.65 -11.02 12.54
C HIS A 72 13.82 -10.37 11.41
N TYR A 73 12.87 -9.51 11.77
CA TYR A 73 12.10 -8.74 10.79
C TYR A 73 12.99 -7.90 9.87
N LEU A 74 13.96 -7.14 10.41
CA LEU A 74 14.86 -6.30 9.61
C LEU A 74 15.65 -7.13 8.58
N ILE A 75 16.09 -8.32 8.96
CA ILE A 75 16.79 -9.24 8.05
C ILE A 75 15.86 -9.69 6.92
N GLN A 76 14.62 -10.08 7.23
CA GLN A 76 13.66 -10.51 6.21
C GLN A 76 13.21 -9.33 5.31
N ASP A 77 13.03 -8.14 5.87
CA ASP A 77 12.65 -6.93 5.13
C ASP A 77 13.77 -6.51 4.15
N ALA A 78 15.03 -6.67 4.54
CA ALA A 78 16.16 -6.44 3.64
C ALA A 78 16.11 -7.36 2.41
N HIS A 79 15.76 -8.64 2.59
CA HIS A 79 15.58 -9.59 1.48
C HIS A 79 14.39 -9.23 0.60
N TYR A 80 13.28 -8.84 1.22
CA TYR A 80 12.10 -8.38 0.50
C TYR A 80 12.43 -7.19 -0.41
N LEU A 81 13.11 -6.17 0.12
CA LEU A 81 13.50 -4.98 -0.64
C LEU A 81 14.42 -5.31 -1.81
N LYS A 82 15.41 -6.20 -1.61
CA LYS A 82 16.31 -6.64 -2.68
C LYS A 82 15.53 -7.29 -3.83
N ARG A 83 14.68 -8.28 -3.53
CA ARG A 83 13.87 -8.97 -4.55
C ARG A 83 12.88 -8.04 -5.24
N CYS A 84 12.32 -7.11 -4.48
CA CYS A 84 11.43 -6.08 -4.99
C CYS A 84 12.15 -5.16 -5.98
N ALA A 85 13.35 -4.69 -5.64
CA ALA A 85 14.17 -3.88 -6.55
C ALA A 85 14.54 -4.65 -7.83
N GLU A 86 14.92 -5.93 -7.71
CA GLU A 86 15.18 -6.81 -8.87
C GLU A 86 13.94 -6.97 -9.76
N SER A 87 12.76 -7.15 -9.16
CA SER A 87 11.50 -7.27 -9.88
C SER A 87 11.15 -5.99 -10.64
N MET A 88 11.40 -4.81 -10.07
CA MET A 88 11.20 -3.53 -10.75
C MET A 88 12.12 -3.40 -11.98
N ASN A 89 13.36 -3.87 -11.91
CA ASN A 89 14.25 -3.88 -13.07
C ASN A 89 13.75 -4.83 -14.17
N ILE A 90 13.25 -6.01 -13.80
CA ILE A 90 12.63 -6.94 -14.77
C ILE A 90 11.44 -6.27 -15.46
N LEU A 91 10.56 -5.61 -14.70
CA LEU A 91 9.40 -4.90 -15.24
C LEU A 91 9.82 -3.75 -16.18
N ALA A 92 10.82 -2.94 -15.81
CA ALA A 92 11.33 -1.86 -16.65
C ALA A 92 11.80 -2.35 -18.03
N ASN A 93 12.38 -3.55 -18.09
CA ASN A 93 12.83 -4.17 -19.34
C ASN A 93 11.68 -4.82 -20.15
N GLY A 94 10.57 -5.17 -19.49
CA GLY A 94 9.42 -5.83 -20.14
C GLY A 94 8.31 -4.89 -20.63
N VAL A 95 8.23 -3.67 -20.11
CA VAL A 95 7.17 -2.71 -20.48
C VAL A 95 7.44 -1.99 -21.81
N LYS A 96 6.37 -1.73 -22.55
CA LYS A 96 6.45 -1.19 -23.93
C LYS A 96 6.48 0.34 -24.01
N ASN A 97 5.84 1.04 -23.08
CA ASN A 97 5.76 2.49 -23.11
C ASN A 97 6.85 3.12 -22.23
N ASP A 98 7.31 4.30 -22.64
CA ASP A 98 8.46 4.95 -22.00
C ASP A 98 8.14 5.49 -20.60
N HIS A 99 6.88 5.89 -20.37
CA HIS A 99 6.43 6.37 -19.07
C HIS A 99 6.58 5.29 -17.98
N ASP A 100 6.05 4.10 -18.22
CA ASP A 100 6.11 3.00 -17.26
C ASP A 100 7.54 2.47 -17.11
N LYS A 101 8.32 2.47 -18.20
CA LYS A 101 9.75 2.13 -18.15
C LYS A 101 10.50 3.06 -17.20
N ALA A 102 10.28 4.38 -17.34
CA ALA A 102 10.88 5.37 -16.45
C ALA A 102 10.42 5.19 -14.99
N TYR A 103 9.12 4.92 -14.78
CA TYR A 103 8.57 4.63 -13.45
C TYR A 103 9.27 3.43 -12.79
N PHE A 104 9.33 2.29 -13.47
CA PHE A 104 9.93 1.08 -12.91
C PHE A 104 11.45 1.21 -12.70
N LYS A 105 12.15 1.91 -13.60
CA LYS A 105 13.58 2.21 -13.43
C LYS A 105 13.83 3.07 -12.20
N ASN A 106 13.05 4.14 -12.00
CA ASN A 106 13.18 4.98 -10.82
C ASN A 106 12.87 4.20 -9.53
N ARG A 107 11.85 3.32 -9.55
CA ARG A 107 11.55 2.43 -8.41
C ARG A 107 12.68 1.46 -8.11
N HIS A 108 13.29 0.86 -9.14
CA HIS A 108 14.47 0.00 -8.96
C HIS A 108 15.61 0.75 -8.26
N GLU A 109 15.95 1.96 -8.73
CA GLU A 109 17.01 2.79 -8.13
C GLU A 109 16.68 3.15 -6.67
N SER A 110 15.46 3.62 -6.41
CA SER A 110 15.02 4.00 -5.06
C SER A 110 15.05 2.82 -4.08
N TRP A 111 14.57 1.64 -4.50
CA TRP A 111 14.50 0.47 -3.62
C TRP A 111 15.86 -0.20 -3.43
N THR A 112 16.74 -0.16 -4.43
CA THR A 112 18.13 -0.57 -4.29
C THR A 112 18.82 0.27 -3.23
N LYS A 113 18.67 1.60 -3.31
CA LYS A 113 19.20 2.51 -2.31
C LYS A 113 18.61 2.24 -0.92
N HIS A 114 17.31 1.98 -0.81
CA HIS A 114 16.69 1.69 0.49
C HIS A 114 17.22 0.38 1.11
N HIS A 115 17.43 -0.65 0.30
CA HIS A 115 18.09 -1.88 0.72
C HIS A 115 19.53 -1.62 1.21
N GLU A 116 20.31 -0.83 0.47
CA GLU A 116 21.68 -0.46 0.87
C GLU A 116 21.70 0.34 2.19
N ASP A 117 20.82 1.33 2.34
CA ASP A 117 20.69 2.12 3.56
C ASP A 117 20.27 1.23 4.74
N MET A 118 19.42 0.22 4.51
CA MET A 118 19.05 -0.75 5.55
C MET A 118 20.28 -1.51 6.06
N LEU A 119 21.15 -1.97 5.16
CA LEU A 119 22.35 -2.73 5.51
C LEU A 119 23.46 -1.86 6.13
N LEU A 120 23.65 -0.63 5.64
CA LEU A 120 24.76 0.24 6.05
C LEU A 120 24.41 1.16 7.22
N VAL A 121 23.14 1.55 7.37
CA VAL A 121 22.71 2.55 8.35
C VAL A 121 21.80 1.95 9.40
N THR A 122 20.80 1.15 9.01
CA THR A 122 19.81 0.62 9.96
C THR A 122 20.38 -0.55 10.75
N PHE A 123 20.94 -1.56 10.08
CA PHE A 123 21.47 -2.77 10.71
C PHE A 123 22.46 -2.49 11.86
N PRO A 124 23.47 -1.60 11.72
CA PRO A 124 24.41 -1.33 12.80
C PRO A 124 23.76 -0.80 14.08
N LYS A 125 22.65 -0.04 13.98
CA LYS A 125 21.91 0.46 15.15
C LYS A 125 21.35 -0.66 16.01
N TYR A 126 21.10 -1.82 15.41
CA TYR A 126 20.55 -3.00 16.04
C TYR A 126 21.56 -4.13 16.13
N LYS A 127 22.88 -3.83 16.08
CA LYS A 127 23.96 -4.84 16.17
C LYS A 127 23.86 -5.94 15.10
N LEU A 128 23.26 -5.62 13.95
CA LEU A 128 23.23 -6.48 12.77
C LEU A 128 24.33 -6.05 11.80
N THR A 129 24.72 -6.99 10.96
CA THR A 129 25.76 -6.83 9.94
C THR A 129 25.30 -7.41 8.62
N ARG A 130 26.06 -7.14 7.55
CA ARG A 130 25.83 -7.75 6.24
C ARG A 130 25.84 -9.29 6.30
N ALA A 131 26.68 -9.89 7.14
CA ALA A 131 26.73 -11.34 7.32
C ALA A 131 25.38 -11.90 7.82
N ASN A 132 24.70 -11.20 8.73
CA ASN A 132 23.36 -11.63 9.18
C ASN A 132 22.35 -11.70 8.03
N PHE A 133 22.48 -10.83 7.02
CA PHE A 133 21.65 -10.90 5.82
C PHE A 133 22.10 -12.04 4.91
N ASP A 134 23.38 -12.14 4.58
CA ASP A 134 23.90 -13.13 3.62
C ASP A 134 23.75 -14.58 4.13
N ASP A 135 23.87 -14.81 5.45
CA ASP A 135 23.74 -16.12 6.09
C ASP A 135 22.27 -16.53 6.33
N SER A 136 21.35 -15.58 6.23
CA SER A 136 19.93 -15.85 6.42
C SER A 136 19.30 -16.39 5.13
N VAL A 137 18.63 -17.52 5.24
CA VAL A 137 17.76 -18.01 4.18
C VAL A 137 16.51 -17.12 4.20
N ILE A 138 16.09 -16.63 3.03
CA ILE A 138 14.74 -16.11 2.88
C ILE A 138 13.82 -17.23 3.32
N SER A 139 13.03 -17.01 4.37
CA SER A 139 11.96 -17.95 4.72
C SER A 139 11.06 -18.09 3.48
N GLY A 140 11.33 -19.14 2.68
CA GLY A 140 10.82 -19.32 1.33
C GLY A 140 9.33 -19.66 1.29
N GLU A 141 8.75 -19.85 2.46
CA GLU A 141 7.32 -19.86 2.68
C GLU A 141 6.99 -18.61 3.48
N PHE A 142 6.19 -17.71 2.92
CA PHE A 142 5.43 -16.72 3.68
C PHE A 142 4.48 -17.49 4.61
N ASN A 143 5.02 -18.04 5.69
CA ASN A 143 4.26 -18.79 6.66
C ASN A 143 3.68 -17.79 7.65
N PHE A 144 2.41 -17.41 7.47
CA PHE A 144 1.69 -16.57 8.41
C PHE A 144 1.62 -17.18 9.83
N GLN A 145 1.90 -18.47 10.01
CA GLN A 145 2.05 -19.09 11.34
C GLN A 145 3.41 -18.77 11.98
N ALA A 146 4.45 -18.45 11.21
CA ALA A 146 5.76 -18.04 11.76
C ALA A 146 5.75 -16.61 12.32
N LEU A 147 4.66 -15.86 12.11
CA LEU A 147 4.40 -14.58 12.78
C LEU A 147 3.67 -14.77 14.13
N LYS A 148 3.54 -16.01 14.62
CA LYS A 148 3.04 -16.33 15.96
C LYS A 148 4.17 -16.67 16.95
N TYR A 149 5.31 -16.00 16.82
CA TYR A 149 6.58 -16.21 17.55
C TYR A 149 7.53 -17.23 16.92
#